data_AF-A0A9D7HGD7-F1
#
_entry.id   AF-A0A9D7HGD7-F1
#
_cell.length_a   1.000
_cell.length_b   1.000
_cell.length_c   1.000
_cell.angle_alpha   90.00
_cell.angle_beta   90.00
_cell.angle_gamma   90.00
#
_symmetry.space_group_name_H-M   'P 1'
#
loop_
_entity.id
_entity.type
_entity.pdbx_description
1 polymer ?
#
loop_
_entity_poly.entity_id
_entity_poly.type
_entity_poly.pdbx_seq_one_letter_code
_entity_poly.pdbx_strand_id
1 'polypeptide(L)'
;MNKALILLIFPALLWAQSQSENFTLTKSVVDAGGGTASSENFNLVSAFGQPTPVGVQSSANFTLYAGFLAPLLQVSPLSPIQRLVIKEATPDARLYWETRAGAGNYSIHRASTNDFIPGPGNFIATVTDTFYTDAGVLAGLATQQYYIVIVNNP
;
A
#
# COMPACT_ATOMS: atom_id res chain seq x y z
N MET A 1 53.16 59.07 14.53
CA MET A 1 51.70 58.96 14.78
C MET A 1 51.27 57.57 14.31
N ASN A 2 51.19 56.60 15.23
CA ASN A 2 50.89 55.20 14.92
C ASN A 2 49.37 55.03 14.77
N LYS A 3 48.91 54.59 13.60
CA LYS A 3 47.53 54.11 13.43
C LYS A 3 47.52 52.60 13.66
N ALA A 4 47.01 52.17 14.82
CA ALA A 4 46.77 50.76 15.11
C ALA A 4 45.60 50.26 14.25
N LEU A 5 45.87 49.32 13.36
CA LEU A 5 44.85 48.61 12.59
C LEU A 5 44.34 47.45 13.46
N ILE A 6 43.11 47.57 13.98
CA ILE A 6 42.46 46.49 14.74
C ILE A 6 41.79 45.55 13.73
N LEU A 7 42.26 44.31 13.66
CA LEU A 7 41.70 43.25 12.83
C LEU A 7 40.63 42.48 13.63
N LEU A 8 39.36 42.60 13.24
CA LEU A 8 38.25 41.83 13.80
C LEU A 8 38.19 40.45 13.15
N ILE A 9 38.45 39.39 13.92
CA ILE A 9 38.35 38.00 13.47
C ILE A 9 36.94 37.49 13.83
N PHE A 10 36.10 37.22 12.83
CA PHE A 10 34.85 36.49 13.00
C PHE A 10 35.12 34.98 12.89
N PRO A 11 34.73 34.13 13.86
CA PRO A 11 34.83 32.69 13.70
C PRO A 11 33.71 32.21 12.77
N ALA A 12 34.08 31.65 11.62
CA ALA A 12 33.14 30.91 10.79
C ALA A 12 32.76 29.62 11.54
N LEU A 13 31.49 29.47 11.93
CA LEU A 13 30.97 28.18 12.37
C LEU A 13 31.00 27.23 11.17
N LEU A 14 31.98 26.32 11.17
CA LEU A 14 32.01 25.20 10.23
C LEU A 14 31.07 24.12 10.74
N TRP A 15 29.94 23.96 10.07
CA TRP A 15 29.02 22.84 10.30
C TRP A 15 29.70 21.60 9.75
N ALA A 16 30.12 20.68 10.62
CA ALA A 16 30.68 19.42 10.19
C ALA A 16 29.57 18.56 9.57
N GLN A 17 29.47 18.55 8.24
CA GLN A 17 28.68 17.54 7.53
C GLN A 17 29.48 16.23 7.50
N SER A 18 28.89 15.16 8.01
CA SER A 18 29.43 13.81 7.80
C SER A 18 29.25 13.45 6.32
N GLN A 19 30.36 13.28 5.61
CA GLN A 19 30.40 12.88 4.21
C GLN A 19 31.34 11.67 4.11
N SER A 20 30.93 10.61 3.43
CA SER A 20 31.78 9.47 3.10
C SER A 20 31.67 9.22 1.61
N GLU A 21 32.80 9.00 0.94
CA GLU A 21 32.81 8.57 -0.47
C GLU A 21 32.17 7.19 -0.65
N ASN A 22 32.19 6.36 0.40
CA ASN A 22 31.62 5.02 0.39
C ASN A 22 30.80 4.81 1.65
N PHE A 23 29.48 4.95 1.55
CA PHE A 23 28.56 4.53 2.60
C PHE A 23 27.58 3.51 2.02
N THR A 24 27.37 2.40 2.73
CA THR A 24 26.40 1.38 2.36
C THR A 24 25.30 1.35 3.40
N LEU A 25 24.10 1.78 3.01
CA LEU A 25 22.89 1.61 3.83
C LEU A 25 22.34 0.21 3.58
N THR A 26 22.60 -0.74 4.48
CA THR A 26 22.01 -2.09 4.40
C THR A 26 20.51 -2.10 4.70
N LYS A 27 20.03 -1.09 5.43
CA LYS A 27 18.62 -0.79 5.68
C LYS A 27 18.46 0.73 5.75
N SER A 28 17.60 1.29 4.92
CA SER A 28 17.23 2.71 4.96
C SER A 28 15.72 2.80 5.06
N VAL A 29 15.22 3.52 6.06
CA VAL A 29 13.84 4.01 6.06
C VAL A 29 13.92 5.35 5.35
N VAL A 30 13.49 5.39 4.09
CA VAL A 30 13.31 6.66 3.38
C VAL A 30 12.04 7.30 3.93
N ASP A 31 12.16 7.94 5.09
CA ASP A 31 11.14 8.87 5.54
C ASP A 31 11.44 10.21 4.90
N ALA A 32 10.48 10.75 4.18
CA ALA A 32 10.62 12.05 3.56
C ALA A 32 10.48 13.19 4.59
N GLY A 33 10.17 12.88 5.86
CA GLY A 33 10.01 13.88 6.92
C GLY A 33 8.93 14.92 6.57
N GLY A 34 7.94 14.53 5.75
CA GLY A 34 6.93 15.43 5.18
C GLY A 34 7.35 16.24 3.94
N GLY A 35 8.56 16.04 3.40
CA GLY A 35 9.08 16.67 2.18
C GLY A 35 9.04 15.80 0.93
N THR A 36 9.56 16.30 -0.20
CA THR A 36 9.72 15.54 -1.46
C THR A 36 11.12 14.93 -1.52
N ALA A 37 11.23 13.62 -1.70
CA ALA A 37 12.50 12.94 -1.99
C ALA A 37 12.59 12.66 -3.50
N SER A 38 13.69 13.08 -4.16
CA SER A 38 13.91 12.86 -5.60
C SER A 38 15.28 12.22 -5.86
N SER A 39 15.37 11.40 -6.91
CA SER A 39 16.61 10.73 -7.34
C SER A 39 16.51 10.30 -8.80
N GLU A 40 17.62 10.32 -9.53
CA GLU A 40 17.71 9.86 -10.92
C GLU A 40 17.73 8.32 -11.05
N ASN A 41 18.20 7.59 -10.03
CA ASN A 41 18.49 6.15 -10.10
C ASN A 41 18.00 5.35 -8.87
N PHE A 42 16.87 5.76 -8.27
CA PHE A 42 16.33 5.04 -7.12
C PHE A 42 15.67 3.71 -7.53
N ASN A 43 16.07 2.61 -6.87
CA ASN A 43 15.48 1.29 -7.05
C ASN A 43 14.98 0.75 -5.69
N LEU A 44 13.66 0.72 -5.50
CA LEU A 44 13.03 0.21 -4.28
C LEU A 44 12.90 -1.31 -4.36
N VAL A 45 13.75 -2.03 -3.62
CA VAL A 45 13.77 -3.50 -3.66
C VAL A 45 12.73 -4.13 -2.70
N SER A 46 12.37 -3.45 -1.61
CA SER A 46 11.33 -3.88 -0.67
C SER A 46 10.94 -2.75 0.30
N ALA A 47 9.71 -2.77 0.80
CA ALA A 47 9.27 -1.92 1.90
C ALA A 47 8.50 -2.75 2.95
N PHE A 48 8.78 -2.51 4.24
CA PHE A 48 8.03 -3.09 5.36
C PHE A 48 7.32 -1.97 6.12
N GLY A 49 5.98 -2.03 6.16
CA GLY A 49 5.15 -1.20 7.03
C GLY A 49 4.81 0.20 6.51
N GLN A 50 3.56 0.36 6.05
CA GLN A 50 2.72 1.49 6.43
C GLN A 50 1.25 1.15 6.12
N PRO A 51 0.36 0.99 7.13
CA PRO A 51 -1.07 1.00 6.89
C PRO A 51 -1.54 2.45 6.68
N THR A 52 -2.34 2.62 5.61
CA THR A 52 -3.06 3.84 5.19
C THR A 52 -2.18 4.96 4.59
N PRO A 53 -2.49 5.43 3.36
CA PRO A 53 -1.68 6.44 2.66
C PRO A 53 -1.65 7.79 3.38
N VAL A 54 -0.45 8.38 3.55
CA VAL A 54 -0.25 9.76 4.06
C VAL A 54 0.18 10.73 2.94
N GLY A 55 0.47 10.23 1.73
CA GLY A 55 0.80 11.07 0.58
C GLY A 55 1.26 10.29 -0.67
N VAL A 56 1.39 11.01 -1.78
CA VAL A 56 1.96 10.52 -3.05
C VAL A 56 3.46 10.81 -3.06
N GLN A 57 4.29 9.80 -3.34
CA GLN A 57 5.69 9.99 -3.72
C GLN A 57 5.80 9.87 -5.25
N SER A 58 6.44 10.83 -5.92
CA SER A 58 6.61 10.78 -7.38
C SER A 58 8.02 11.19 -7.81
N SER A 59 8.46 10.63 -8.94
CA SER A 59 9.66 10.95 -9.70
C SER A 59 9.30 10.98 -11.19
N ALA A 60 10.17 11.52 -12.03
CA ALA A 60 9.99 11.53 -13.49
C ALA A 60 9.85 10.12 -14.08
N ASN A 61 10.36 9.10 -13.39
CA ASN A 61 10.40 7.71 -13.86
C ASN A 61 9.48 6.75 -13.10
N PHE A 62 8.81 7.20 -12.02
CA PHE A 62 7.78 6.39 -11.34
C PHE A 62 6.96 7.23 -10.36
N THR A 63 5.73 6.79 -10.09
CA THR A 63 4.89 7.30 -8.99
C THR A 63 4.70 6.18 -7.97
N LEU A 64 5.20 6.37 -6.75
CA LEU A 64 4.96 5.49 -5.60
C LEU A 64 3.78 6.04 -4.78
N TYR A 65 2.67 5.33 -4.83
CA TYR A 65 1.63 5.45 -3.81
C TYR A 65 2.11 4.71 -2.56
N ALA A 66 2.09 5.31 -1.36
CA ALA A 66 2.41 4.60 -0.13
C ALA A 66 1.59 3.30 -0.04
N GLY A 67 2.26 2.17 0.27
CA GLY A 67 1.68 0.83 0.08
C GLY A 67 1.74 0.32 -1.36
N PHE A 68 2.83 0.62 -2.09
CA PHE A 68 3.01 0.38 -3.52
C PHE A 68 3.13 -1.11 -3.91
N LEU A 69 2.08 -1.86 -3.66
CA LEU A 69 1.37 -2.66 -4.65
C LEU A 69 -0.09 -2.32 -4.38
N ALA A 70 -0.66 -1.35 -5.10
CA ALA A 70 -2.09 -1.06 -5.02
C ALA A 70 -2.79 -2.15 -5.84
N PRO A 71 -3.08 -3.34 -5.26
CA PRO A 71 -3.44 -4.50 -6.06
C PRO A 71 -4.80 -4.22 -6.70
N LEU A 72 -5.06 -4.80 -7.87
CA LEU A 72 -6.36 -4.65 -8.51
C LEU A 72 -7.47 -5.28 -7.65
N LEU A 73 -7.10 -6.16 -6.72
CA LEU A 73 -7.99 -6.84 -5.81
C LEU A 73 -7.62 -6.55 -4.36
N GLN A 74 -8.57 -6.10 -3.56
CA GLN A 74 -8.39 -5.79 -2.16
C GLN A 74 -9.52 -6.35 -1.30
N VAL A 75 -9.20 -6.61 -0.03
CA VAL A 75 -10.19 -6.91 0.99
C VAL A 75 -10.73 -5.59 1.53
N SER A 76 -12.04 -5.41 1.55
CA SER A 76 -12.63 -4.26 2.22
C SER A 76 -12.39 -4.35 3.74
N PRO A 77 -12.05 -3.24 4.41
CA PRO A 77 -11.94 -3.20 5.87
C PRO A 77 -13.26 -3.56 6.58
N LEU A 78 -14.40 -3.53 5.88
CA LEU A 78 -15.71 -3.90 6.41
C LEU A 78 -16.00 -5.40 6.31
N SER A 79 -15.08 -6.20 5.75
CA SER A 79 -15.26 -7.66 5.66
C SER A 79 -15.29 -8.28 7.06
N PRO A 80 -16.38 -8.98 7.45
CA PRO A 80 -16.46 -9.64 8.76
C PRO A 80 -15.50 -10.84 8.86
N ILE A 81 -15.03 -11.37 7.72
CA ILE A 81 -13.99 -12.39 7.67
C ILE A 81 -12.61 -11.71 7.71
N GLN A 82 -11.89 -11.91 8.81
CA GLN A 82 -10.58 -11.30 9.08
C GLN A 82 -9.39 -11.98 8.37
N ARG A 83 -9.57 -13.20 7.85
CA ARG A 83 -8.53 -13.98 7.14
C ARG A 83 -8.91 -14.26 5.69
N LEU A 84 -9.59 -13.29 5.06
CA LEU A 84 -9.87 -13.34 3.63
C LEU A 84 -8.58 -13.09 2.86
N VAL A 85 -8.18 -14.05 2.02
CA VAL A 85 -7.02 -13.97 1.14
C VAL A 85 -7.53 -13.93 -0.29
N ILE A 86 -7.06 -12.95 -1.06
CA ILE A 86 -7.38 -12.81 -2.48
C ILE A 86 -6.10 -12.98 -3.28
N LYS A 87 -6.16 -13.83 -4.31
CA LYS A 87 -5.06 -14.08 -5.23
C LYS A 87 -5.47 -13.69 -6.64
N GLU A 88 -4.62 -12.90 -7.30
CA GLU A 88 -4.73 -12.67 -8.73
C GLU A 88 -4.37 -13.97 -9.46
N ALA A 89 -5.26 -14.44 -10.32
CA ALA A 89 -5.12 -15.66 -11.09
C ALA A 89 -5.63 -15.41 -12.52
N THR A 90 -4.98 -14.48 -13.23
CA THR A 90 -5.43 -13.94 -14.52
C THR A 90 -5.94 -15.04 -15.46
N PRO A 91 -7.17 -14.91 -15.99
CA PRO A 91 -8.04 -13.71 -15.96
C PRO A 91 -8.94 -13.57 -14.72
N ASP A 92 -8.78 -14.40 -13.70
CA ASP A 92 -9.72 -14.53 -12.57
C ASP A 92 -9.16 -13.96 -11.25
N ALA A 93 -10.04 -13.76 -10.28
CA ALA A 93 -9.67 -13.62 -8.88
C ALA A 93 -10.03 -14.88 -8.09
N ARG A 94 -9.12 -15.37 -7.25
CA ARG A 94 -9.39 -16.50 -6.35
C ARG A 94 -9.39 -16.04 -4.89
N LEU A 95 -10.53 -16.19 -4.24
CA LEU A 95 -10.77 -15.84 -2.85
C LEU A 95 -10.70 -17.11 -2.01
N TYR A 96 -10.04 -17.00 -0.85
CA TYR A 96 -9.92 -18.07 0.14
C TYR A 96 -10.17 -17.49 1.53
N TRP A 97 -10.89 -18.22 2.37
CA TRP A 97 -11.11 -17.85 3.76
C TRP A 97 -11.13 -19.08 4.66
N GLU A 98 -11.21 -18.85 5.96
CA GLU A 98 -11.38 -19.92 6.93
C GLU A 98 -12.86 -20.13 7.26
N THR A 99 -13.22 -21.37 7.58
CA THR A 99 -14.56 -21.68 8.09
C THR A 99 -14.80 -20.92 9.38
N ARG A 100 -16.02 -20.39 9.52
CA ARG A 100 -16.52 -19.79 10.77
C ARG A 100 -17.49 -20.74 11.45
N ALA A 101 -17.43 -20.83 12.78
CA ALA A 101 -18.37 -21.63 13.55
C ALA A 101 -19.82 -21.17 13.28
N GLY A 102 -20.70 -22.11 12.96
CA GLY A 102 -22.11 -21.83 12.64
C GLY A 102 -22.37 -21.31 11.22
N ALA A 103 -21.36 -21.27 10.35
CA ALA A 103 -21.56 -20.87 8.95
C ALA A 103 -22.36 -21.91 8.17
N GLY A 104 -23.51 -21.52 7.62
CA GLY A 104 -24.28 -22.35 6.67
C GLY A 104 -23.80 -22.15 5.24
N ASN A 105 -23.60 -20.90 4.83
CA ASN A 105 -23.03 -20.53 3.53
C ASN A 105 -22.40 -19.13 3.60
N TYR A 106 -21.80 -18.69 2.51
CA TYR A 106 -21.11 -17.41 2.39
C TYR A 106 -21.68 -16.60 1.22
N SER A 107 -21.97 -15.32 1.44
CA SER A 107 -22.29 -14.36 0.38
C SER A 107 -21.06 -13.56 0.01
N ILE A 108 -20.73 -13.54 -1.28
CA ILE A 108 -19.61 -12.77 -1.81
C ILE A 108 -20.15 -11.51 -2.46
N HIS A 109 -19.56 -10.38 -2.10
CA HIS A 109 -19.87 -9.07 -2.66
C HIS A 109 -18.60 -8.40 -3.20
N ARG A 110 -18.74 -7.63 -4.28
CA ARG A 110 -17.65 -6.92 -4.95
C ARG A 110 -18.08 -5.51 -5.38
N ALA A 111 -17.23 -4.51 -5.14
CA ALA A 111 -17.44 -3.14 -5.63
C ALA A 111 -16.10 -2.42 -5.91
N SER A 112 -16.17 -1.26 -6.57
CA SER A 112 -15.00 -0.42 -6.88
C SER A 112 -14.63 0.58 -5.78
N THR A 113 -15.35 0.62 -4.67
CA THR A 113 -15.03 1.44 -3.48
C THR A 113 -14.78 0.52 -2.29
N ASN A 114 -13.94 0.94 -1.33
CA ASN A 114 -13.55 0.10 -0.21
C ASN A 114 -14.58 0.04 0.93
N ASP A 115 -15.49 1.00 0.97
CA ASP A 115 -16.47 1.29 2.02
C ASP A 115 -17.89 0.88 1.64
N PHE A 116 -18.04 0.11 0.55
CA PHE A 116 -19.34 -0.28 0.04
C PHE A 116 -20.11 -1.13 1.07
N ILE A 117 -21.44 -0.92 1.11
CA ILE A 117 -22.35 -1.71 1.94
C ILE A 117 -22.83 -2.91 1.14
N PRO A 118 -22.67 -4.15 1.63
CA PRO A 118 -23.18 -5.35 0.99
C PRO A 118 -24.69 -5.28 0.73
N GLY A 119 -25.09 -5.55 -0.51
CA GLY A 119 -26.49 -5.55 -0.94
C GLY A 119 -26.67 -6.14 -2.35
N PRO A 120 -27.89 -6.15 -2.89
CA PRO A 120 -28.18 -6.80 -4.16
C PRO A 120 -27.36 -6.26 -5.35
N GLY A 121 -27.02 -4.97 -5.35
CA GLY A 121 -26.28 -4.33 -6.45
C GLY A 121 -24.79 -4.68 -6.53
N ASN A 122 -24.22 -5.31 -5.49
CA ASN A 122 -22.81 -5.72 -5.45
C ASN A 122 -22.65 -7.21 -5.09
N PHE A 123 -23.76 -7.94 -4.97
CA PHE A 123 -23.76 -9.38 -4.76
C PHE A 123 -23.31 -10.09 -6.03
N ILE A 124 -22.37 -11.03 -5.91
CA ILE A 124 -21.87 -11.79 -7.06
C ILE A 124 -22.09 -13.30 -6.95
N ALA A 125 -22.13 -13.86 -5.73
CA ALA A 125 -22.35 -15.30 -5.54
C ALA A 125 -22.70 -15.66 -4.10
N THR A 126 -23.32 -16.84 -3.95
CA THR A 126 -23.39 -17.58 -2.68
C THR A 126 -22.69 -18.93 -2.85
N VAL A 127 -21.86 -19.31 -1.89
CA VAL A 127 -21.14 -20.59 -1.89
C VAL A 127 -21.17 -21.25 -0.52
N THR A 128 -21.03 -22.58 -0.49
CA THR A 128 -20.86 -23.35 0.76
C THR A 128 -19.39 -23.63 1.07
N ASP A 129 -18.54 -23.64 0.05
CA ASP A 129 -17.10 -23.84 0.21
C ASP A 129 -16.41 -22.62 0.83
N THR A 130 -15.17 -22.82 1.28
CA THR A 130 -14.32 -21.74 1.82
C THR A 130 -13.43 -21.08 0.77
N PHE A 131 -13.84 -21.18 -0.49
CA PHE A 131 -13.17 -20.54 -1.62
C PHE A 131 -14.19 -20.12 -2.69
N TYR A 132 -13.82 -19.13 -3.50
CA TYR A 132 -14.61 -18.69 -4.64
C TYR A 132 -13.68 -18.19 -5.77
N THR A 133 -14.05 -18.47 -7.01
CA THR A 133 -13.36 -17.94 -8.20
C THR A 133 -14.28 -16.94 -8.89
N ASP A 134 -13.87 -15.68 -8.93
CA ASP A 134 -14.53 -14.62 -9.68
C ASP A 134 -13.95 -14.60 -11.10
N ALA A 135 -14.65 -15.31 -12.00
CA ALA A 135 -14.14 -15.59 -13.34
C ALA A 135 -14.11 -14.33 -14.21
N GLY A 136 -12.99 -14.11 -14.90
CA GLY A 136 -12.82 -13.02 -15.85
C GLY A 136 -12.75 -11.63 -15.23
N VAL A 137 -12.79 -11.49 -13.91
CA VAL A 137 -12.78 -10.17 -13.27
C VAL A 137 -11.55 -9.38 -13.67
N LEU A 138 -10.36 -9.99 -13.78
CA LEU A 138 -9.13 -9.30 -14.15
C LEU A 138 -8.96 -9.08 -15.66
N ALA A 139 -9.88 -9.57 -16.50
CA ALA A 139 -9.78 -9.42 -17.94
C ALA A 139 -9.96 -7.95 -18.35
N GLY A 140 -8.85 -7.25 -18.59
CA GLY A 140 -8.87 -5.85 -19.04
C GLY A 140 -9.25 -4.84 -17.95
N LEU A 141 -9.19 -5.21 -16.67
CA LEU A 141 -9.44 -4.27 -15.57
C LEU A 141 -8.34 -3.22 -15.46
N ALA A 142 -8.76 -1.96 -15.38
CA ALA A 142 -7.92 -0.82 -15.00
C ALA A 142 -8.28 -0.24 -13.62
N THR A 143 -9.33 -0.77 -12.99
CA THR A 143 -9.86 -0.26 -11.72
C THR A 143 -9.73 -1.30 -10.60
N GLN A 144 -9.47 -0.79 -9.39
CA GLN A 144 -9.41 -1.61 -8.19
C GLN A 144 -10.80 -2.15 -7.83
N GLN A 145 -10.82 -3.35 -7.27
CA GLN A 145 -11.99 -4.06 -6.80
C GLN A 145 -11.81 -4.46 -5.34
N TYR A 146 -12.86 -4.28 -4.56
CA TYR A 146 -12.93 -4.59 -3.16
C TYR A 146 -13.92 -5.72 -2.93
N TYR A 147 -13.55 -6.67 -2.08
CA TYR A 147 -14.40 -7.80 -1.73
C TYR A 147 -14.80 -7.78 -0.26
N ILE A 148 -16.05 -8.18 -0.01
CA ILE A 148 -16.59 -8.51 1.30
C ILE A 148 -17.17 -9.92 1.21
N VAL A 149 -16.84 -10.78 2.17
CA VAL A 149 -17.46 -12.09 2.33
C VAL A 149 -18.25 -12.10 3.63
N ILE A 150 -19.56 -12.33 3.54
CA ILE A 150 -20.46 -12.42 4.69
C ILE A 150 -20.72 -13.88 5.02
N VAL A 151 -20.66 -14.22 6.29
CA VAL A 151 -21.13 -15.52 6.79
C VAL A 151 -22.63 -15.46 7.02
N ASN A 152 -23.38 -16.35 6.36
CA ASN A 152 -24.79 -16.52 6.62
C ASN A 152 -24.96 -17.70 7.57
N ASN A 153 -25.54 -17.41 8.72
CA ASN A 153 -25.95 -18.45 9.65
C ASN A 153 -27.25 -19.10 9.11
N PRO A 154 -27.39 -20.43 9.23
CA PRO A 154 -28.62 -21.12 8.88
C PRO A 154 -29.81 -20.67 9.74
#